data_AF-A0A971WED6-F1
#
_entry.id   AF-A0A971WED6-F1
#
_cell.length_a   1.000
_cell.length_b   1.000
_cell.length_c   1.000
_cell.angle_alpha   90.00
_cell.angle_beta   90.00
_cell.angle_gamma   90.00
#
_symmetry.space_group_name_H-M   'P 1'
#
loop_
_entity.id
_entity.type
_entity.pdbx_description
1 polymer ?
#
loop_
_entity_poly.entity_id
_entity_poly.type
_entity_poly.pdbx_seq_one_letter_code
_entity_poly.pdbx_strand_id
1 'polypeptide(L)' 'MFRTIRKKKNEISMEVSKKLLHDTRRGVLSVNGDDNYPYAIPVNYLYDEKNQKIYFHGSRVGHKVDA' A
#
# COMPACT_ATOMS: atom_id res chain seq x y z
N MET A 1 2.78 15.84 -2.75
CA MET A 1 1.62 16.18 -1.89
C MET A 1 0.42 15.37 -2.39
N PHE A 2 -0.29 14.67 -1.50
CA PHE A 2 -1.43 13.84 -1.91
C PHE A 2 -2.64 14.72 -2.27
N ARG A 3 -3.41 14.30 -3.29
CA ARG A 3 -4.67 14.96 -3.64
C ARG A 3 -5.71 14.72 -2.53
N THR A 4 -6.50 15.73 -2.21
CA THR A 4 -7.60 15.58 -1.25
C THR A 4 -8.66 14.61 -1.78
N ILE A 5 -9.29 13.84 -0.88
CA ILE A 5 -10.38 12.93 -1.26
C ILE A 5 -11.55 13.73 -1.84
N ARG A 6 -12.00 13.34 -3.04
CA ARG A 6 -13.12 14.01 -3.73
C ARG A 6 -14.44 13.88 -2.96
N LYS A 7 -14.75 12.68 -2.45
CA LYS A 7 -15.98 12.40 -1.71
C LYS A 7 -15.70 12.40 -0.20
N LYS A 8 -15.62 13.58 0.42
CA LYS A 8 -15.33 13.74 1.85
C LYS A 8 -16.24 12.92 2.78
N LYS A 9 -17.51 12.72 2.42
CA LYS A 9 -18.44 11.87 3.19
C LYS A 9 -18.03 10.39 3.29
N ASN A 10 -17.14 9.92 2.41
CA ASN A 10 -16.62 8.55 2.39
C ASN A 10 -15.18 8.47 2.95
N GLU A 11 -14.60 9.60 3.37
CA GLU A 11 -13.29 9.63 3.98
C GLU A 11 -13.36 8.98 5.36
N ILE A 12 -12.51 7.97 5.58
CA ILE A 12 -12.38 7.32 6.87
C ILE A 12 -11.36 8.07 7.73
N SER A 13 -11.52 8.01 9.05
CA SER A 13 -10.58 8.65 9.94
C SER A 13 -9.20 7.96 9.91
N MET A 14 -8.18 8.65 10.42
CA MET A 14 -6.84 8.09 10.51
C MET A 14 -6.80 6.86 11.42
N GLU A 15 -7.56 6.88 12.52
CA GLU A 15 -7.67 5.78 13.48
C GLU A 15 -8.27 4.54 12.82
N VAL A 16 -9.34 4.71 12.04
CA VAL A 16 -9.97 3.61 11.27
C VAL A 16 -9.01 3.09 10.21
N SER A 17 -8.26 3.96 9.54
CA SER A 17 -7.26 3.56 8.53
C SER A 17 -6.15 2.71 9.14
N LYS A 18 -5.60 3.14 10.29
CA LYS A 18 -4.60 2.38 11.04
C LYS A 18 -5.14 1.04 11.53
N LYS A 19 -6.37 1.02 12.04
CA LYS A 19 -7.03 -0.22 12.45
C LYS A 19 -7.17 -1.19 11.27
N LEU A 20 -7.56 -0.70 10.09
CA LEU A 20 -7.64 -1.51 8.88
C LEU A 20 -6.26 -2.10 8.51
N LEU A 21 -5.19 -1.32 8.64
CA LEU A 21 -3.82 -1.81 8.40
C LEU A 21 -3.37 -2.87 9.42
N HIS A 22 -3.83 -2.80 10.67
CA HIS A 22 -3.54 -3.81 11.70
C HIS A 22 -4.37 -5.09 11.53
N ASP A 23 -5.65 -4.96 11.18
CA ASP A 23 -6.57 -6.08 11.10
C ASP A 23 -6.41 -6.89 9.79
N THR A 24 -5.94 -6.26 8.71
CA THR A 24 -5.80 -6.91 7.40
C THR A 24 -4.38 -7.41 7.16
N ARG A 25 -4.25 -8.62 6.61
CA ARG A 25 -2.95 -9.28 6.39
C ARG A 25 -2.40 -9.12 4.97
N ARG A 26 -3.23 -8.66 4.04
CA ARG A 26 -2.94 -8.63 2.60
C ARG A 26 -3.48 -7.34 1.99
N GLY A 27 -2.69 -6.76 1.10
CA GLY A 27 -3.05 -5.59 0.31
C GLY A 27 -2.67 -5.82 -1.16
N VAL A 28 -2.91 -4.80 -1.98
CA VAL A 28 -2.43 -4.75 -3.36
C VAL A 28 -1.32 -3.71 -3.43
N LEU A 29 -0.12 -4.15 -3.82
CA LEU A 29 0.99 -3.28 -4.14
C LEU A 29 0.92 -2.96 -5.64
N SER A 30 0.75 -1.68 -5.96
CA SER A 30 0.76 -1.18 -7.33
C SER A 30 2.00 -0.32 -7.57
N VAL A 31 2.73 -0.61 -8.63
CA VAL A 31 3.92 0.12 -9.08
C VAL A 31 3.72 0.58 -10.52
N ASN A 32 4.47 1.61 -10.94
CA ASN A 32 4.55 2.01 -12.33
C ASN A 32 5.58 1.12 -13.00
N GLY A 33 5.15 0.06 -13.69
CA GLY A 33 6.06 -0.84 -14.39
C GLY A 33 6.62 -0.22 -15.67
N ASP A 34 7.12 -1.07 -16.54
CA ASP A 34 7.69 -0.71 -17.84
C ASP A 34 6.77 0.25 -18.62
N ASP A 35 7.34 1.32 -19.18
CA ASP A 35 6.62 2.37 -19.91
C ASP A 35 5.47 3.03 -19.11
N ASN A 36 5.58 3.08 -17.77
CA ASN A 36 4.52 3.49 -16.84
C ASN A 36 3.27 2.61 -16.89
N TYR A 37 3.37 1.38 -17.41
CA TYR A 37 2.26 0.45 -17.41
C TYR A 37 1.99 -0.03 -15.97
N PRO A 38 0.76 0.13 -15.45
CA PRO A 38 0.47 -0.18 -14.05
C PRO A 38 0.61 -1.68 -13.80
N TYR A 39 1.41 -2.04 -12.81
CA TYR A 39 1.58 -3.41 -12.36
C TYR A 39 1.13 -3.54 -10.92
N ALA A 40 0.13 -4.40 -10.69
CA ALA A 40 -0.48 -4.59 -9.39
C ALA A 40 -0.41 -6.05 -8.97
N ILE A 41 0.10 -6.30 -7.76
CA ILE A 41 0.18 -7.64 -7.19
C ILE A 41 -0.36 -7.66 -5.77
N PRO A 42 -1.01 -8.76 -5.38
CA PRO A 42 -1.35 -8.94 -3.99
C PRO A 42 -0.13 -9.32 -3.16
N VAL A 43 0.06 -8.68 -2.02
CA VAL A 43 1.17 -8.95 -1.09
C VAL A 43 0.67 -9.05 0.34
N ASN A 44 1.23 -10.01 1.08
CA ASN A 44 1.08 -10.01 2.53
C ASN A 44 1.99 -8.94 3.12
N TYR A 45 1.54 -8.26 4.17
CA TYR A 45 2.30 -7.18 4.79
C TYR A 45 2.18 -7.18 6.31
N LEU A 46 3.12 -6.47 6.94
CA LEU A 46 3.12 -6.08 8.35
C LEU A 46 3.08 -4.56 8.44
N TYR A 47 2.11 -4.02 9.17
CA TYR A 47 2.08 -2.60 9.50
C TYR A 47 2.79 -2.34 10.83
N ASP A 48 3.85 -1.53 10.78
CA ASP A 48 4.58 -1.03 11.95
C ASP A 48 4.12 0.40 12.24
N GLU A 49 3.20 0.53 13.19
CA GLU A 49 2.63 1.82 13.55
C GLU A 49 3.67 2.77 14.18
N LYS A 50 4.62 2.24 14.96
CA LYS A 50 5.64 3.06 15.64
C LYS A 50 6.51 3.80 14.65
N ASN A 51 6.90 3.12 13.58
CA ASN A 51 7.73 3.70 12.52
C ASN A 51 6.92 4.23 11.33
N GLN A 52 5.59 4.08 11.35
CA GLN A 52 4.66 4.38 10.26
C GLN A 52 5.08 3.72 8.92
N LYS A 53 5.46 2.45 8.96
CA LYS A 53 5.96 1.70 7.79
C LYS A 53 5.12 0.46 7.51
N ILE A 54 5.01 0.11 6.23
CA ILE A 54 4.47 -1.17 5.78
C ILE A 54 5.64 -2.00 5.26
N TYR A 55 5.83 -3.18 5.83
CA TYR A 55 6.85 -4.14 5.41
C TYR A 55 6.20 -5.31 4.70
N PHE A 56 6.84 -5.81 3.64
CA PHE A 56 6.45 -7.05 2.97
C PHE A 56 7.71 -7.80 2.57
N HIS A 57 7.60 -9.12 2.45
CA HIS A 57 8.71 -9.97 2.01
C HIS A 57 8.62 -10.21 0.51
N GLY A 58 9.77 -10.27 -0.16
CA GLY A 58 9.84 -10.61 -1.58
C GLY A 58 11.27 -10.84 -2.06
N SER A 59 11.37 -11.39 -3.28
CA SER A 59 12.63 -11.46 -4.02
C SER A 59 13.26 -10.07 -4.19
N ARG A 60 14.60 -10.04 -4.21
CA ARG A 60 15.40 -8.83 -4.47
C ARG A 60 15.41 -8.42 -5.95
N VAL A 61 14.84 -9.26 -6.83
CA VAL A 61 14.75 -9.04 -8.28
C VAL A 61 13.34 -9.31 -8.78
N GLY A 62 12.99 -8.72 -9.91
CA GLY A 62 11.74 -8.92 -10.63
C GLY A 62 10.87 -7.66 -10.64
N HIS A 63 9.84 -7.68 -11.48
CA HIS A 63 9.08 -6.49 -11.91
C HIS A 63 8.62 -5.54 -10.77
N LYS A 64 8.25 -6.06 -9.59
CA LYS A 64 7.85 -5.21 -8.44
C LYS A 64 9.00 -4.42 -7.77
N VAL A 65 10.24 -4.82 -8.01
CA VAL A 65 11.48 -4.22 -7.47
C VAL A 65 12.15 -3.36 -8.54
N ASP A 66 12.04 -3.77 -9.81
CA ASP A 66 12.69 -3.10 -10.94
C ASP A 66 11.90 -1.86 -11.42
N ALA A 67 10.59 -1.85 -11.18
CA ALA A 67 9.67 -0.74 -11.46
C ALA A 67 9.85 0.48 -10.55
#